data_AF-A0A8S2ZWU3-F1
#
_entry.id   AF-A0A8S2ZWU3-F1
#
_cell.length_a   1.000
_cell.length_b   1.000
_cell.length_c   1.000
_cell.angle_alpha   90.00
_cell.angle_beta   90.00
_cell.angle_gamma   90.00
#
_symmetry.space_group_name_H-M   'P 1'
#
loop_
_entity.id
_entity.type
_entity.pdbx_description
1 polymer ?
#
loop_
_entity_poly.entity_id
_entity_poly.type
_entity_poly.pdbx_seq_one_letter_code
_entity_poly.pdbx_strand_id
1 'polypeptide(L)' 'MLHRRTLYDDALGVSEPLNETAFDAGLVVRGKHLLIIESSTSSALYHRVASQRFYMNPLATYALPPLSYADYSTTYRQA' A
#
# COMPACT_ATOMS: atom_id res chain seq x y z
N MET A 1 -13.48 3.28 7.88
CA MET A 1 -13.03 4.69 7.82
C MET A 1 -11.68 4.71 7.12
N LEU A 2 -11.50 5.46 6.04
CA LEU A 2 -10.30 5.39 5.17
C LEU A 2 -9.35 6.57 5.32
N HIS A 3 -9.91 7.77 5.37
CA HIS A 3 -9.22 9.03 5.52
C HIS A 3 -10.11 9.95 6.36
N ARG A 4 -9.50 10.93 7.03
CA ARG A 4 -10.20 11.92 7.84
C ARG A 4 -9.50 13.26 7.74
N ARG A 5 -10.32 14.31 7.71
CA ARG A 5 -9.92 15.70 7.80
C ARG A 5 -10.89 16.42 8.72
N THR A 6 -10.40 17.10 9.75
CA THR A 6 -11.19 17.99 10.61
C THR A 6 -10.79 19.43 10.34
N LEU A 7 -11.73 20.36 10.57
CA LEU A 7 -11.47 21.80 10.46
C LEU A 7 -11.29 22.45 11.84
N TYR A 8 -11.52 21.67 12.89
CA TYR A 8 -11.43 22.11 14.28
C TYR A 8 -10.59 21.10 15.07
N ASP A 9 -9.87 21.64 16.06
CA ASP A 9 -9.17 20.89 17.10
C ASP A 9 -10.19 20.26 18.06
N ASP A 10 -9.84 19.11 18.64
CA ASP A 10 -10.68 18.37 19.58
C ASP A 10 -10.37 18.69 21.05
N ALA A 11 -9.45 19.62 21.31
CA ALA A 11 -9.02 20.06 22.63
C ALA A 11 -8.39 18.95 23.51
N LEU A 12 -7.80 17.92 22.89
CA LEU A 12 -7.11 16.83 23.59
C LEU A 12 -5.58 17.02 23.70
N GLY A 13 -5.08 18.19 23.30
CA GLY A 13 -3.71 18.64 23.61
C GLY A 13 -2.80 18.93 22.41
N VAL A 14 -3.24 18.62 21.18
CA VAL A 14 -2.45 18.92 19.97
C VAL A 14 -2.64 20.39 19.54
N SER A 15 -3.82 20.97 19.81
CA SER A 15 -4.13 22.38 19.51
C SER A 15 -4.09 22.73 18.02
N GLU A 16 -4.36 21.75 17.17
CA GLU A 16 -4.48 21.93 15.73
C GLU A 16 -5.53 20.97 15.16
N PRO A 17 -6.29 21.38 14.12
CA PRO A 17 -7.17 20.46 13.42
C PRO A 17 -6.37 19.40 12.66
N LEU A 18 -6.94 18.20 12.51
CA LEU A 18 -6.40 17.18 11.61
C LEU A 18 -6.65 17.60 10.15
N ASN A 19 -5.83 18.51 9.63
CA ASN A 19 -5.99 19.14 8.32
C ASN A 19 -4.71 19.05 7.49
N GLU A 20 -4.26 17.82 7.22
CA GLU A 20 -3.03 17.56 6.47
C GLU A 20 -3.10 18.09 5.03
N THR A 21 -2.04 18.79 4.61
CA THR A 21 -1.88 19.34 3.26
C THR A 21 -0.52 19.00 2.67
N ALA A 22 -0.45 18.91 1.34
CA ALA A 22 0.78 18.76 0.56
C ALA A 22 0.64 19.56 -0.73
N PHE A 23 1.67 20.34 -1.09
CA PHE A 23 1.66 21.22 -2.27
C PHE A 23 0.44 22.16 -2.30
N ASP A 24 0.11 22.77 -1.16
CA ASP A 24 -1.05 23.65 -0.97
C ASP A 24 -2.42 23.01 -1.28
N ALA A 25 -2.46 21.67 -1.38
CA ALA A 25 -3.67 20.88 -1.58
C ALA A 25 -3.93 19.94 -0.40
N GLY A 26 -5.18 19.50 -0.23
CA GLY A 26 -5.53 18.50 0.78
C GLY A 26 -4.82 17.17 0.53
N LEU A 27 -4.36 16.51 1.59
CA LEU A 27 -3.62 15.25 1.48
C LEU A 27 -4.46 14.16 0.79
N VAL A 28 -3.85 13.49 -0.20
CA VAL A 28 -4.45 12.36 -0.92
C VAL A 28 -3.79 11.06 -0.45
N VAL A 29 -4.61 10.12 0.02
CA VAL A 29 -4.15 8.78 0.43
C VAL A 29 -4.50 7.73 -0.61
N ARG A 30 -3.67 6.68 -0.70
CA ARG A 30 -3.92 5.49 -1.55
C ARG A 30 -3.74 4.23 -0.71
N GLY A 31 -4.71 3.33 -0.77
CA GLY A 31 -4.68 2.07 -0.03
C GLY A 31 -5.38 0.94 -0.79
N LYS A 32 -5.32 -0.28 -0.22
CA LYS A 32 -5.99 -1.48 -0.74
C LYS A 32 -6.71 -2.18 0.40
N HIS A 33 -7.88 -2.74 0.12
CA HIS A 33 -8.56 -3.68 1.01
C HIS A 33 -8.57 -5.06 0.38
N LEU A 34 -8.29 -6.08 1.19
CA LEU A 34 -8.44 -7.47 0.81
C LEU A 34 -9.67 -8.03 1.52
N LEU A 35 -10.68 -8.43 0.75
CA LEU A 35 -11.87 -9.10 1.27
C LEU A 35 -11.69 -10.61 1.12
N ILE A 36 -11.93 -11.34 2.21
CA ILE A 36 -11.87 -12.80 2.26
C ILE A 36 -13.27 -13.28 2.61
N ILE A 37 -13.90 -14.02 1.69
CA ILE A 37 -15.26 -14.54 1.84
C ILE A 37 -15.14 -16.06 1.90
N GLU A 38 -15.24 -16.60 3.10
CA GLU A 38 -15.03 -18.01 3.41
C GLU A 38 -15.91 -18.44 4.58
N SER A 39 -16.08 -19.75 4.78
CA SER A 39 -16.81 -20.28 5.93
C SER A 39 -16.10 -19.92 7.25
N SER A 40 -16.82 -19.92 8.37
CA SER A 40 -16.22 -19.65 9.68
C SER A 40 -15.07 -20.61 10.02
N THR A 41 -15.14 -21.86 9.56
CA THR A 41 -14.11 -22.88 9.78
C THR A 41 -12.83 -22.63 8.97
N SER A 42 -12.94 -22.08 7.74
CA SER A 42 -11.81 -21.86 6.83
C SER A 42 -11.26 -20.43 6.84
N SER A 43 -12.06 -19.44 7.23
CA SER A 43 -11.73 -18.02 7.14
C SER A 43 -10.45 -17.64 7.87
N ALA A 44 -10.20 -18.21 9.06
CA ALA A 44 -8.99 -17.96 9.83
C ALA A 44 -7.71 -18.39 9.08
N LEU A 45 -7.74 -19.54 8.39
CA LEU A 45 -6.60 -20.05 7.63
C LEU A 45 -6.22 -19.09 6.52
N TYR A 46 -7.20 -18.68 5.70
CA TYR A 46 -6.96 -17.79 4.57
C TYR A 46 -6.58 -16.38 5.03
N HIS A 47 -7.24 -15.84 6.07
CA HIS A 47 -6.92 -14.53 6.62
C HIS A 47 -5.48 -14.44 7.11
N ARG A 48 -4.98 -15.43 7.84
CA ARG A 48 -3.61 -15.42 8.37
C ARG A 48 -2.56 -15.40 7.26
N VAL A 49 -2.67 -16.34 6.31
CA VAL A 49 -1.70 -16.47 5.22
C VAL A 49 -1.74 -15.26 4.28
N ALA A 50 -2.93 -14.78 3.92
CA ALA A 50 -3.07 -13.63 3.05
C ALA A 50 -2.58 -12.33 3.71
N SER A 51 -2.85 -12.13 5.01
CA SER A 51 -2.35 -10.97 5.76
C SER A 51 -0.84 -10.96 5.85
N GLN A 52 -0.21 -12.12 6.09
CA GLN A 52 1.25 -12.23 6.10
C GLN A 52 1.87 -11.88 4.74
N ARG A 53 1.27 -12.35 3.63
CA ARG A 53 1.74 -12.01 2.28
C ARG A 53 1.53 -10.53 1.94
N PHE A 54 0.44 -9.95 2.41
CA PHE A 54 0.16 -8.52 2.21
C PHE A 54 1.14 -7.64 2.99
N TYR A 55 1.48 -8.02 4.23
CA TYR A 55 2.47 -7.32 5.05
C TYR A 55 3.90 -7.52 4.52
N MET A 56 4.26 -8.75 4.16
CA MET A 56 5.57 -9.11 3.61
C MET A 56 5.55 -9.07 2.08
N ASN A 57 5.04 -7.98 1.49
CA ASN A 57 4.99 -7.87 0.03
C ASN A 57 6.41 -7.91 -0.56
N PRO A 58 6.61 -8.55 -1.72
CA PRO A 58 7.93 -8.62 -2.34
C PRO A 58 8.45 -7.23 -2.70
N LEU A 59 9.75 -7.01 -2.50
CA LEU A 59 10.44 -5.80 -2.92
C LEU A 59 10.88 -5.94 -4.38
N ALA A 60 10.36 -5.08 -5.24
CA ALA A 60 10.87 -4.96 -6.60
C ALA A 60 12.20 -4.18 -6.58
N THR A 61 13.24 -4.75 -7.18
CA THR A 61 14.54 -4.10 -7.36
C THR A 61 14.79 -3.89 -8.84
N TYR A 62 15.40 -2.76 -9.17
CA TYR A 62 15.66 -2.36 -10.54
C TYR A 62 17.15 -2.03 -10.69
N ALA A 63 17.71 -2.39 -11.84
CA ALA A 63 19.07 -2.03 -12.23
C ALA A 63 19.04 -1.61 -13.70
N LEU A 64 19.87 -0.63 -14.06
CA LEU A 64 20.06 -0.26 -15.45
C LEU A 64 20.99 -1.28 -16.12
N PRO A 65 20.52 -2.07 -17.09
CA PRO A 65 21.42 -2.95 -17.83
C PRO A 65 22.24 -2.12 -18.84
N PRO A 66 23.50 -2.49 -19.10
CA PRO A 66 24.29 -1.89 -20.16
C PRO A 66 23.89 -2.37 -21.57
N LEU A 67 22.91 -3.28 -21.66
CA LEU A 67 22.45 -3.92 -22.89
C LEU A 67 21.23 -3.19 -23.46
N SER A 68 21.05 -3.26 -24.79
CA SER A 68 19.81 -2.84 -25.43
C SER A 68 18.65 -3.73 -24.99
N TYR A 69 17.40 -3.26 -25.14
CA TYR A 69 16.21 -4.04 -24.80
C TYR A 69 16.18 -5.39 -25.54
N ALA A 70 16.53 -5.43 -26.83
CA ALA A 70 16.53 -6.66 -27.62
C ALA A 70 17.54 -7.69 -27.11
N ASP A 71 18.76 -7.26 -26.80
CA ASP A 71 19.84 -8.13 -26.31
C ASP A 71 19.54 -8.62 -24.89
N TYR A 72 18.99 -7.75 -24.04
CA TYR A 72 18.57 -8.12 -22.69
C TYR A 72 17.43 -9.16 -22.72
N SER A 73 16.44 -8.97 -23.60
CA SER A 73 15.27 -9.85 -23.72
C SER A 73 15.59 -11.24 -24.26
N THR A 74 16.62 -11.34 -25.10
CA THR A 74 17.10 -12.64 -25.63
C THR A 74 17.99 -13.36 -24.64
N THR A 75 18.76 -12.64 -23.82
CA THR A 75 19.71 -13.21 -22.86
C THR A 75 19.05 -13.59 -21.53
N TYR A 76 18.11 -12.79 -21.04
CA TYR A 76 17.50 -12.96 -19.73
C TYR A 76 15.99 -13.18 -19.83
N ARG A 77 15.49 -14.08 -18.98
CA ARG A 77 14.05 -14.31 -18.87
C ARG A 77 13.40 -13.14 -18.16
N GLN A 78 12.59 -12.37 -18.89
CA GLN A 78 11.69 -11.39 -18.30
C GLN A 78 10.54 -12.15 -17.63
N ALA A 79 10.40 -11.97 -16.32
CA ALA A 79 9.35 -12.61 -15.52
C ALA A 79 8.02 -11.85 -15.66
#